data_AF-A0A915DGI2-F1
#
_entry.id   AF-A0A915DGI2-F1
#
_cell.length_a   1.000
_cell.length_b   1.000
_cell.length_c   1.000
_cell.angle_alpha   90.00
_cell.angle_beta   90.00
_cell.angle_gamma   90.00
#
_symmetry.space_group_name_H-M   'P 1'
#
loop_
_entity.id
_entity.type
_entity.pdbx_description
1 polymer ?
#
loop_
_entity_poly.entity_id
_entity_poly.type
_entity_poly.pdbx_seq_one_letter_code
_entity_poly.pdbx_strand_id
1 'polypeptide(L)'
;MPPVELIVELHRIKTSNFKEYGHLVLNLDLLMVDQAKEFNLNKEVFANSIEHLIEEVPMPSLLFHSLQKVHENYPALNGFLSNVFVKLAQKKIWTDNAELWTAFLKCARAVRSVAFMAVVTQLTLEEFKEYAEYVLPTQPDLLIVLRKFVSSLNAHQQNLISRPVLEHISASEDVKKA
;
A
#
# COMPACT_ATOMS: atom_id res chain seq x y z
N MET A 1 -18.44 -21.89 -3.06
CA MET A 1 -17.89 -20.74 -2.31
C MET A 1 -17.95 -19.53 -3.22
N PRO A 2 -18.62 -18.43 -2.84
CA PRO A 2 -18.59 -17.16 -3.55
C PRO A 2 -17.16 -16.64 -3.78
N PRO A 3 -16.87 -15.94 -4.90
CA PRO A 3 -15.51 -15.50 -5.22
C PRO A 3 -14.88 -14.58 -4.16
N VAL A 4 -15.68 -13.70 -3.54
CA VAL A 4 -15.19 -12.84 -2.43
C VAL A 4 -14.78 -13.68 -1.22
N GLU A 5 -15.63 -14.64 -0.82
CA GLU A 5 -15.31 -15.54 0.28
C GLU A 5 -14.06 -16.38 0.00
N LEU A 6 -13.85 -16.81 -1.25
CA LEU A 6 -12.64 -17.55 -1.64
C LEU A 6 -11.37 -16.73 -1.39
N ILE A 7 -11.35 -15.45 -1.78
CA ILE A 7 -10.21 -14.58 -1.55
C ILE A 7 -10.01 -14.35 -0.04
N VAL A 8 -11.10 -14.08 0.69
CA VAL A 8 -11.03 -13.84 2.14
C VAL A 8 -10.51 -15.07 2.89
N GLU A 9 -11.06 -16.25 2.63
CA GLU A 9 -10.63 -17.50 3.27
C GLU A 9 -9.17 -17.85 2.95
N LEU A 10 -8.72 -17.58 1.72
CA LEU A 10 -7.31 -17.76 1.36
C LEU A 10 -6.37 -16.91 2.22
N HIS A 11 -6.77 -15.68 2.57
CA HIS A 11 -5.99 -14.80 3.44
C HIS A 11 -6.01 -15.24 4.92
N ARG A 12 -6.98 -16.06 5.32
CA ARG A 12 -7.10 -16.59 6.69
C ARG A 12 -6.26 -17.83 6.93
N ILE A 13 -5.69 -18.43 5.87
CA ILE A 13 -4.82 -19.60 5.99
C ILE A 13 -3.57 -19.22 6.80
N LYS A 14 -3.42 -19.86 7.96
CA LYS A 14 -2.22 -19.72 8.80
C LYS A 14 -1.11 -20.61 8.26
N THR A 15 0.07 -20.03 8.11
CA THR A 15 1.28 -20.73 7.67
C THR A 15 2.23 -20.90 8.84
N SER A 16 2.83 -22.07 8.98
CA SER A 16 3.71 -22.40 10.09
C SER A 16 5.18 -22.03 9.83
N ASN A 17 5.53 -21.81 8.56
CA ASN A 17 6.90 -21.52 8.14
C ASN A 17 6.95 -20.70 6.83
N PHE A 18 8.13 -20.18 6.50
CA PHE A 18 8.35 -19.37 5.30
C PHE A 18 8.05 -20.11 3.99
N LYS A 19 8.28 -21.43 3.94
CA LYS A 19 8.01 -22.24 2.74
C LYS A 19 6.50 -22.32 2.46
N GLU A 20 5.71 -22.58 3.48
CA GLU A 20 4.24 -22.56 3.39
C GLU A 20 3.71 -21.18 3.01
N TYR A 21 4.29 -20.12 3.58
CA TYR A 21 3.95 -18.74 3.18
C TYR A 21 4.26 -18.49 1.71
N GLY A 22 5.42 -18.93 1.22
CA GLY A 22 5.77 -18.84 -0.20
C GLY A 22 4.79 -19.58 -1.11
N HIS A 23 4.33 -20.78 -0.72
CA HIS A 23 3.32 -21.50 -1.48
C HIS A 23 1.96 -20.78 -1.45
N LEU A 24 1.57 -20.20 -0.32
CA LEU A 24 0.32 -19.45 -0.21
C LEU A 24 0.33 -18.22 -1.13
N VAL A 25 1.45 -17.49 -1.17
CA VAL A 25 1.66 -16.37 -2.09
C VAL A 25 1.55 -16.82 -3.56
N LEU A 26 2.18 -17.94 -3.92
CA LEU A 26 2.10 -18.49 -5.29
C LEU A 26 0.67 -18.89 -5.67
N ASN A 27 -0.06 -19.53 -4.75
CA ASN A 27 -1.44 -19.92 -4.97
C ASN A 27 -2.34 -18.70 -5.16
N LEU A 28 -2.13 -17.64 -4.37
CA LEU A 28 -2.82 -16.37 -4.53
C LEU A 28 -2.52 -15.74 -5.90
N ASP A 29 -1.25 -15.72 -6.34
CA ASP A 29 -0.89 -15.20 -7.67
C ASP A 29 -1.58 -15.96 -8.79
N LEU A 30 -1.56 -17.29 -8.75
CA LEU A 30 -2.24 -18.14 -9.73
C LEU A 30 -3.75 -17.86 -9.76
N LEU A 31 -4.37 -17.75 -8.58
CA LEU A 31 -5.78 -17.42 -8.44
C LEU A 31 -6.09 -16.04 -9.01
N MET A 32 -5.30 -15.01 -8.68
CA MET A 32 -5.55 -13.63 -9.09
C MET A 32 -5.41 -13.38 -10.59
N VAL A 33 -4.57 -14.17 -11.27
CA VAL A 33 -4.44 -14.10 -12.73
C VAL A 33 -5.65 -14.74 -13.42
N ASP A 34 -6.24 -15.78 -12.83
CA ASP A 34 -7.44 -16.51 -13.32
C ASP A 34 -7.52 -16.61 -14.86
N GLN A 35 -6.45 -17.11 -15.52
CA GLN A 35 -6.38 -17.11 -16.99
C GLN A 35 -7.56 -17.84 -17.64
N ALA A 36 -8.02 -18.91 -17.00
CA ALA A 36 -9.16 -19.71 -17.43
C ALA A 36 -10.52 -19.08 -17.09
N LYS A 37 -10.55 -17.99 -16.28
CA LYS A 37 -11.74 -17.30 -15.78
C LYS A 37 -12.69 -18.23 -15.02
N GLU A 38 -12.16 -19.26 -14.37
CA GLU A 38 -12.94 -20.28 -13.68
C GLU A 38 -13.60 -19.73 -12.41
N PHE A 39 -12.93 -18.76 -11.77
CA PHE A 39 -13.36 -18.20 -10.50
C PHE A 39 -14.14 -16.88 -10.65
N ASN A 40 -14.30 -16.39 -11.88
CA ASN A 40 -14.96 -15.11 -12.20
C ASN A 40 -14.41 -13.95 -11.37
N LEU A 41 -13.10 -13.94 -11.12
CA LEU A 41 -12.45 -12.89 -10.34
C LEU A 41 -12.33 -11.63 -11.17
N ASN A 42 -13.02 -10.59 -10.73
CA ASN A 42 -13.05 -9.29 -11.40
C ASN A 42 -12.74 -8.17 -10.39
N LYS A 43 -12.61 -6.94 -10.90
CA LYS A 43 -12.29 -5.76 -10.08
C LYS A 43 -13.23 -5.54 -8.89
N GLU A 44 -14.52 -5.88 -9.01
CA GLU A 44 -15.51 -5.73 -7.95
C GLU A 44 -15.28 -6.78 -6.85
N VAL A 45 -15.00 -8.03 -7.25
CA VAL A 45 -14.63 -9.09 -6.30
C VAL A 45 -13.40 -8.69 -5.49
N PHE A 46 -12.35 -8.16 -6.13
CA PHE A 46 -11.15 -7.72 -5.43
C PHE A 46 -11.39 -6.53 -4.51
N ALA A 47 -12.14 -5.52 -4.97
CA ALA A 47 -12.50 -4.38 -4.14
C ALA A 47 -13.24 -4.83 -2.88
N ASN A 48 -14.29 -5.64 -3.03
CA ASN A 48 -15.10 -6.15 -1.92
C ASN A 48 -14.28 -7.04 -0.97
N SER A 49 -13.39 -7.87 -1.51
CA SER A 49 -12.50 -8.71 -0.69
C SER A 49 -11.53 -7.86 0.12
N ILE A 50 -10.92 -6.83 -0.48
CA ILE A 50 -10.02 -5.92 0.22
C ILE A 50 -10.78 -5.14 1.30
N GLU A 51 -11.99 -4.64 1.02
CA GLU A 51 -12.81 -3.96 2.02
C GLU A 51 -13.12 -4.83 3.23
N HIS A 52 -13.38 -6.11 3.01
CA HIS A 52 -13.56 -7.06 4.11
C HIS A 52 -12.26 -7.27 4.91
N LEU A 53 -11.14 -7.49 4.22
CA LEU A 53 -9.85 -7.82 4.84
C LEU A 53 -9.25 -6.66 5.66
N ILE A 54 -9.50 -5.40 5.28
CA ILE A 54 -8.98 -4.22 6.02
C ILE A 54 -9.73 -3.96 7.33
N GLU A 55 -10.85 -4.64 7.55
CA GLU A 55 -11.63 -4.57 8.80
C GLU A 55 -11.35 -5.76 9.72
N GLU A 56 -10.57 -6.76 9.28
CA GLU A 56 -10.21 -7.90 10.12
C GLU A 56 -9.17 -7.53 11.19
N VAL A 57 -9.32 -8.12 12.37
CA VAL A 57 -8.40 -7.96 13.51
C VAL A 57 -8.04 -9.36 14.04
N PRO A 58 -6.77 -9.81 13.90
CA PRO A 58 -5.67 -9.12 13.24
C PRO A 58 -5.82 -9.08 11.71
N MET A 59 -5.33 -8.00 11.09
CA MET A 59 -5.32 -7.87 9.63
C MET A 59 -4.42 -8.94 8.99
N PRO A 60 -4.87 -9.67 7.97
CA PRO A 60 -4.07 -10.70 7.31
C PRO A 60 -2.78 -10.14 6.68
N SER A 61 -1.64 -10.75 7.00
CA SER A 61 -0.32 -10.32 6.49
C SER A 61 -0.20 -10.41 4.96
N LEU A 62 -0.92 -11.36 4.34
CA LEU A 62 -0.96 -11.55 2.89
C LEU A 62 -1.62 -10.38 2.15
N LEU A 63 -2.41 -9.54 2.83
CA LEU A 63 -3.15 -8.44 2.21
C LEU A 63 -2.23 -7.49 1.44
N PHE A 64 -1.04 -7.16 1.96
CA PHE A 64 -0.11 -6.26 1.26
C PHE A 64 0.38 -6.83 -0.07
N HIS A 65 0.48 -8.15 -0.20
CA HIS A 65 0.80 -8.80 -1.48
C HIS A 65 -0.38 -8.66 -2.45
N SER A 66 -1.61 -8.90 -1.98
CA SER A 66 -2.82 -8.69 -2.77
C SER A 66 -2.97 -7.25 -3.26
N LEU A 67 -2.68 -6.24 -2.42
CA LEU A 67 -2.74 -4.84 -2.84
C LEU A 67 -1.77 -4.53 -4.00
N GLN A 68 -0.55 -5.10 -3.98
CA GLN A 68 0.40 -4.96 -5.09
C GLN A 68 -0.13 -5.63 -6.36
N LYS A 69 -0.64 -6.86 -6.24
CA LYS A 69 -1.18 -7.59 -7.39
C LYS A 69 -2.43 -6.94 -7.97
N VAL A 70 -3.31 -6.39 -7.15
CA VAL A 70 -4.46 -5.63 -7.64
C VAL A 70 -4.01 -4.36 -8.34
N HIS A 71 -3.00 -3.65 -7.83
CA HIS A 71 -2.43 -2.49 -8.52
C HIS A 71 -1.86 -2.84 -9.90
N GLU A 72 -1.12 -3.95 -10.01
CA GLU A 72 -0.52 -4.42 -11.26
C GLU A 72 -1.58 -4.80 -12.31
N ASN A 73 -2.66 -5.47 -11.91
CA ASN A 73 -3.62 -6.09 -12.82
C ASN A 73 -4.89 -5.26 -13.05
N TYR A 74 -5.24 -4.36 -12.11
CA TYR A 74 -6.47 -3.59 -12.15
C TYR A 74 -6.22 -2.08 -11.94
N PRO A 75 -5.60 -1.37 -12.89
CA PRO A 75 -5.32 0.08 -12.75
C PRO A 75 -6.55 0.95 -12.45
N ALA A 76 -7.74 0.51 -12.87
CA ALA A 76 -9.01 1.16 -12.56
C ALA A 76 -9.31 1.23 -11.05
N LEU A 77 -8.68 0.38 -10.23
CA LEU A 77 -8.82 0.38 -8.77
C LEU A 77 -7.80 1.28 -8.07
N ASN A 78 -6.90 1.98 -8.77
CA ASN A 78 -5.87 2.81 -8.12
C ASN A 78 -6.45 3.88 -7.17
N GLY A 79 -7.58 4.49 -7.52
CA GLY A 79 -8.26 5.43 -6.63
C GLY A 79 -8.81 4.76 -5.35
N PHE A 80 -9.40 3.57 -5.51
CA PHE A 80 -9.85 2.74 -4.38
C PHE A 80 -8.68 2.33 -3.49
N LEU A 81 -7.61 1.80 -4.08
CA LEU A 81 -6.41 1.41 -3.35
C LEU A 81 -5.79 2.59 -2.60
N SER A 82 -5.76 3.79 -3.20
CA SER A 82 -5.27 4.98 -2.51
C SER A 82 -6.05 5.27 -1.24
N ASN A 83 -7.39 5.15 -1.28
CA ASN A 83 -8.23 5.27 -0.10
C ASN A 83 -7.97 4.15 0.93
N VAL A 84 -7.69 2.92 0.48
CA VAL A 84 -7.29 1.82 1.36
C VAL A 84 -6.00 2.16 2.11
N PHE A 85 -4.95 2.63 1.42
CA PHE A 85 -3.70 3.05 2.08
C PHE A 85 -3.93 4.16 3.10
N VAL A 86 -4.77 5.15 2.78
CA VAL A 86 -5.13 6.21 3.73
C VAL A 86 -5.79 5.63 4.98
N LYS A 87 -6.76 4.73 4.84
CA LYS A 87 -7.43 4.06 5.97
C LYS A 87 -6.45 3.25 6.81
N LEU A 88 -5.58 2.45 6.19
CA LEU A 88 -4.58 1.64 6.90
C LEU A 88 -3.62 2.53 7.72
N ALA A 89 -3.18 3.64 7.13
CA ALA A 89 -2.28 4.58 7.81
C ALA A 89 -2.97 5.37 8.93
N GLN A 90 -4.25 5.73 8.76
CA GLN A 90 -5.08 6.34 9.80
C GLN A 90 -5.26 5.42 11.00
N LYS A 91 -5.51 4.13 10.76
CA LYS A 91 -5.66 3.12 11.81
C LYS A 91 -4.34 2.79 12.53
N LYS A 92 -3.19 3.26 12.02
CA LYS A 92 -1.84 2.93 12.54
C LYS A 92 -1.70 1.43 12.80
N ILE A 93 -2.02 0.61 11.79
CA ILE A 93 -2.07 -0.85 11.92
C ILE A 93 -0.77 -1.50 12.43
N TRP A 94 0.34 -0.78 12.39
CA TRP A 94 1.66 -1.21 12.84
C TRP A 94 2.00 -0.89 14.30
N THR A 95 1.12 -0.20 15.06
CA THR A 95 1.40 0.19 16.45
C THR A 95 1.85 -0.98 17.32
N ASP A 96 1.22 -2.15 17.17
CA ASP A 96 1.53 -3.35 17.96
C ASP A 96 2.32 -4.41 17.16
N ASN A 97 2.71 -4.10 15.90
CA ASN A 97 3.41 -5.06 15.04
C ASN A 97 4.33 -4.36 14.03
N ALA A 98 5.64 -4.38 14.31
CA ALA A 98 6.68 -3.80 13.46
C ALA A 98 6.80 -4.47 12.07
N GLU A 99 6.38 -5.73 11.92
CA GLU A 99 6.37 -6.41 10.62
C GLU A 99 5.35 -5.77 9.67
N LEU A 100 4.21 -5.28 10.21
CA LEU A 100 3.21 -4.57 9.41
C LEU A 100 3.74 -3.22 8.93
N TRP A 101 4.60 -2.54 9.68
CA TRP A 101 5.27 -1.33 9.21
C TRP A 101 6.18 -1.63 8.03
N THR A 102 7.02 -2.66 8.16
CA THR A 102 7.91 -3.10 7.07
C THR A 102 7.12 -3.50 5.82
N ALA A 103 5.99 -4.20 5.99
CA ALA A 103 5.12 -4.58 4.90
C ALA A 103 4.44 -3.36 4.24
N PHE A 104 4.01 -2.37 5.03
CA PHE A 104 3.50 -1.10 4.52
C PHE A 104 4.54 -0.36 3.68
N LEU A 105 5.77 -0.20 4.20
CA LEU A 105 6.88 0.46 3.48
C LEU A 105 7.17 -0.22 2.15
N LYS A 106 7.30 -1.56 2.16
CA LYS A 106 7.53 -2.36 0.96
C LYS A 106 6.42 -2.18 -0.07
N CYS A 107 5.16 -2.20 0.38
CA CYS A 107 4.00 -2.08 -0.48
C CYS A 107 3.84 -0.66 -1.04
N ALA A 108 3.95 0.37 -0.20
CA ALA A 108 3.89 1.78 -0.61
C ALA A 108 4.96 2.13 -1.65
N ARG A 109 6.19 1.60 -1.49
CA ARG A 109 7.26 1.73 -2.48
C ARG A 109 6.91 1.10 -3.82
N ALA A 110 6.25 -0.07 -3.79
CA ALA A 110 5.89 -0.82 -4.99
C ALA A 110 4.75 -0.12 -5.76
N VAL A 111 3.73 0.37 -5.06
CA VAL A 111 2.55 0.99 -5.69
C VAL A 111 2.68 2.51 -5.93
N ARG A 112 3.75 3.13 -5.43
CA ARG A 112 4.14 4.53 -5.65
C ARG A 112 2.99 5.52 -5.46
N SER A 113 2.51 6.13 -6.55
CA SER A 113 1.52 7.21 -6.54
C SER A 113 0.20 6.83 -5.89
N VAL A 114 -0.13 5.54 -5.88
CA VAL A 114 -1.31 5.02 -5.16
C VAL A 114 -1.18 5.27 -3.65
N ALA A 115 0.02 5.11 -3.08
CA ALA A 115 0.25 5.27 -1.65
C ALA A 115 0.62 6.70 -1.24
N PHE A 116 1.02 7.58 -2.18
CA PHE A 116 1.54 8.91 -1.85
C PHE A 116 0.59 9.74 -1.00
N MET A 117 -0.72 9.71 -1.28
CA MET A 117 -1.70 10.44 -0.48
C MET A 117 -1.63 10.05 1.00
N ALA A 118 -1.54 8.74 1.29
CA ALA A 118 -1.38 8.23 2.65
C ALA A 118 -0.03 8.62 3.25
N VAL A 119 1.06 8.46 2.48
CA VAL A 119 2.43 8.80 2.90
C VAL A 119 2.54 10.25 3.32
N VAL A 120 1.97 11.20 2.57
CA VAL A 120 2.14 12.63 2.86
C VAL A 120 1.15 13.16 3.91
N THR A 121 -0.02 12.55 4.09
CA THR A 121 -1.05 13.09 5.01
C THR A 121 -1.27 12.31 6.28
N GLN A 122 -0.91 11.03 6.32
CA GLN A 122 -1.25 10.16 7.46
C GLN A 122 -0.02 9.75 8.29
N LEU A 123 1.19 9.85 7.72
CA LEU A 123 2.42 9.57 8.45
C LEU A 123 2.84 10.75 9.33
N THR A 124 3.42 10.46 10.48
CA THR A 124 4.17 11.47 11.25
C THR A 124 5.45 11.85 10.50
N LEU A 125 6.14 12.88 10.97
CA LEU A 125 7.42 13.27 10.39
C LEU A 125 8.45 12.13 10.51
N GLU A 126 8.50 11.44 11.64
CA GLU A 126 9.40 10.32 11.87
C GLU A 126 9.11 9.16 10.91
N GLU A 127 7.85 8.72 10.82
CA GLU A 127 7.43 7.67 9.89
C GLU A 127 7.69 8.04 8.43
N PHE A 128 7.49 9.31 8.06
CA PHE A 128 7.80 9.80 6.72
C PHE A 128 9.31 9.72 6.42
N LYS A 129 10.16 10.09 7.38
CA LYS A 129 11.62 9.99 7.23
C LYS A 129 12.05 8.54 7.08
N GLU A 130 11.52 7.63 7.90
CA GLU A 130 11.78 6.19 7.77
C GLU A 130 11.35 5.67 6.39
N TYR A 131 10.19 6.09 5.89
CA TYR A 131 9.75 5.76 4.54
C TYR A 131 10.73 6.30 3.48
N ALA A 132 11.16 7.56 3.60
CA ALA A 132 12.11 8.14 2.66
C ALA A 132 13.45 7.39 2.68
N GLU A 133 14.00 7.11 3.87
CA GLU A 133 15.24 6.34 4.05
C GLU A 133 15.14 4.93 3.47
N TYR A 134 14.00 4.26 3.62
CA TYR A 134 13.76 2.94 3.04
C TYR A 134 13.70 2.96 1.51
N VAL A 135 13.10 3.99 0.92
CA VAL A 135 12.79 4.03 -0.52
C VAL A 135 13.91 4.64 -1.36
N LEU A 136 14.54 5.72 -0.88
CA LEU A 136 15.56 6.48 -1.60
C LEU A 136 16.71 5.64 -2.19
N PRO A 137 17.24 4.60 -1.52
CA PRO A 137 18.30 3.76 -2.09
C PRO A 137 17.91 3.09 -3.42
N THR A 138 16.61 2.83 -3.63
CA THR A 138 16.09 2.19 -4.84
C THR A 138 15.34 3.13 -5.77
N GLN A 139 14.87 4.27 -5.26
CA GLN A 139 14.11 5.28 -6.00
C GLN A 139 14.63 6.68 -5.60
N PRO A 140 15.81 7.09 -6.10
CA PRO A 140 16.48 8.33 -5.69
C PRO A 140 15.74 9.61 -6.11
N ASP A 141 14.73 9.48 -6.98
CA ASP A 141 13.83 10.54 -7.43
C ASP A 141 12.64 10.78 -6.49
N LEU A 142 12.50 10.00 -5.40
CA LEU A 142 11.32 10.01 -4.53
C LEU A 142 10.86 11.43 -4.15
N LEU A 143 11.75 12.25 -3.58
CA LEU A 143 11.39 13.58 -3.08
C LEU A 143 10.95 14.53 -4.21
N ILE A 144 11.55 14.40 -5.40
CA ILE A 144 11.14 15.17 -6.59
C ILE A 144 9.73 14.75 -7.03
N VAL A 145 9.47 13.44 -7.05
CA VAL A 145 8.17 12.91 -7.44
C VAL A 145 7.09 13.26 -6.42
N LEU A 146 7.38 13.16 -5.11
CA LEU A 146 6.46 13.58 -4.06
C LEU A 146 6.14 15.06 -4.15
N ARG A 147 7.13 15.91 -4.45
CA ARG A 147 6.88 17.35 -4.66
C ARG A 147 5.93 17.60 -5.82
N LYS A 148 6.19 16.97 -6.98
CA LYS A 148 5.28 17.08 -8.14
C LYS A 148 3.88 16.59 -7.80
N PHE A 149 3.76 15.50 -7.06
CA PHE A 149 2.48 15.00 -6.57
C PHE A 149 1.77 16.02 -5.68
N VAL A 150 2.45 16.56 -4.66
CA VAL A 150 1.89 17.59 -3.77
C VAL A 150 1.45 18.83 -4.54
N SER A 151 2.25 19.32 -5.49
CA SER A 151 1.88 20.45 -6.35
C SER A 151 0.66 20.17 -7.23
N SER A 152 0.34 18.91 -7.52
CA SER A 152 -0.82 18.53 -8.32
C SER A 152 -2.12 18.41 -7.51
N LEU A 153 -2.03 18.40 -6.18
CA LEU A 153 -3.19 18.31 -5.29
C LEU A 153 -3.96 19.63 -5.26
N ASN A 154 -5.27 19.55 -4.99
CA ASN A 154 -6.06 20.76 -4.76
C ASN A 154 -5.77 21.39 -3.38
N ALA A 155 -6.22 22.64 -3.17
CA ALA A 155 -5.94 23.38 -1.93
C ALA A 155 -6.41 22.66 -0.65
N HIS A 156 -7.58 21.99 -0.71
CA HIS A 156 -8.08 21.23 0.43
C HIS A 156 -7.15 20.05 0.78
N GLN A 157 -6.73 19.29 -0.24
CA GLN A 157 -5.82 18.15 -0.06
C GLN A 157 -4.42 18.58 0.41
N GLN A 158 -3.90 19.70 -0.09
CA GLN A 158 -2.60 20.22 0.36
C GLN A 158 -2.64 20.61 1.85
N ASN A 159 -3.76 21.17 2.32
CA ASN A 159 -3.94 21.55 3.73
C ASN A 159 -3.99 20.35 4.69
N LEU A 160 -4.18 19.12 4.18
CA LEU A 160 -4.10 17.90 4.99
C LEU A 160 -2.66 17.47 5.26
N ILE A 161 -1.67 18.02 4.54
CA ILE A 161 -0.26 17.64 4.67
C ILE A 161 0.34 18.48 5.81
N SER A 162 0.99 17.81 6.76
CA SER A 162 1.64 18.51 7.85
C SER A 162 2.80 19.38 7.34
N ARG A 163 2.95 20.57 7.92
CA ARG A 163 4.02 21.51 7.57
C ARG A 163 5.42 20.88 7.65
N PRO A 164 5.78 20.08 8.67
CA PRO A 164 7.11 19.46 8.73
C PRO A 164 7.38 18.48 7.58
N VAL A 165 6.36 17.74 7.12
CA VAL A 165 6.49 16.84 5.96
C VAL A 165 6.67 17.64 4.67
N LEU A 166 5.92 18.74 4.49
CA LEU A 166 6.09 19.65 3.35
C LEU A 166 7.50 20.24 3.29
N GLU A 167 8.01 20.72 4.43
CA GLU A 167 9.35 21.28 4.55
C GLU A 167 10.42 20.23 4.20
N HIS A 168 10.27 18.99 4.67
CA HIS A 168 11.21 17.91 4.34
C HIS A 168 11.21 17.57 2.84
N ILE A 169 10.04 17.52 2.18
CA ILE A 169 9.93 17.31 0.73
C ILE A 169 10.58 18.47 -0.06
N SER A 170 10.56 19.67 0.51
CA SER A 170 11.06 20.89 -0.14
C SER A 170 12.57 21.08 0.04
N ALA A 171 13.12 20.75 1.21
CA ALA A 171 14.52 21.01 1.59
C ALA A 171 15.59 20.25 0.77
N SER A 172 15.22 19.22 0.00
CA SER A 172 16.20 18.42 -0.75
C SER A 172 16.75 19.07 -2.04
N GLU A 173 16.34 20.31 -2.35
CA GLU A 173 16.90 21.08 -3.48
C GLU A 173 18.19 21.82 -3.13
N ASP A 174 18.36 22.24 -1.87
CA ASP A 174 19.44 23.17 -1.48
C ASP A 174 20.82 22.49 -1.42
N VAL A 175 20.86 21.15 -1.36
CA VAL A 175 22.13 20.39 -1.30
C VAL A 175 22.76 20.20 -2.69
N LYS A 176 22.02 20.42 -3.79
CA LYS A 176 22.57 20.27 -5.17
C LYS A 176 22.99 21.59 -5.81
N LYS A 177 22.80 22.72 -5.12
CA LYS A 177 23.19 24.06 -5.60
C LYS A 177 24.31 24.70 -4.78
N ALA A 178 24.86 24.01 -3.79
CA ALA A 178 26.01 24.43 -2.98
C ALA A 178 27.28 23.68 -3.38
#